data_AF-A0A2M8Q0L9-F1
#
_entry.id   AF-A0A2M8Q0L9-F1
#
_cell.length_a   1.000
_cell.length_b   1.000
_cell.length_c   1.000
_cell.angle_alpha   90.00
_cell.angle_beta   90.00
_cell.angle_gamma   90.00
#
_symmetry.space_group_name_H-M   'P 1'
#
loop_
_entity.id
_entity.type
_entity.pdbx_description
1 polymer ?
#
loop_
_entity_poly.entity_id
_entity_poly.type
_entity_poly.pdbx_seq_one_letter_code
_entity_poly.pdbx_strand_id
1 'polypeptide(L)'
;MAETTFGGGAAAASTSLKNPKVAAAVRIGLAWLILGALLALAFSLHETPNRGAAASLSLLIGVALGVIFQRGRFCFFCIFRDFIEQRNSSGLFAILSALAVGGIGYAIVFGAFMPNPSGQGLPPDAHIGPVSWVLALGGLIFGLGMALSGACISGHLYRLGEGYTRAPFALIGSLIGFGVGFFTWHT
;
A
#
# COMPACT_ATOMS: atom_id res chain seq x y z
N MET A 1 -26.74 -5.96 7.75
CA MET A 1 -27.88 -5.04 7.51
C MET A 1 -27.32 -3.66 7.20
N ALA A 2 -28.00 -2.91 6.33
CA ALA A 2 -27.63 -1.64 5.69
C ALA A 2 -26.78 -1.76 4.39
N GLU A 3 -27.41 -2.37 3.39
CA GLU A 3 -27.32 -1.89 2.01
C GLU A 3 -27.85 -0.44 1.97
N THR A 4 -27.04 0.51 1.51
CA THR A 4 -27.52 1.78 0.97
C THR A 4 -26.80 2.06 -0.33
N THR A 5 -27.51 1.74 -1.41
CA THR A 5 -27.37 2.27 -2.76
C THR A 5 -27.41 3.80 -2.72
N PHE A 6 -26.36 4.45 -3.22
CA PHE A 6 -26.44 5.77 -3.84
C PHE A 6 -25.49 5.78 -5.04
N GLY A 7 -26.09 5.90 -6.23
CA GLY A 7 -25.39 6.01 -7.50
C GLY A 7 -24.83 7.40 -7.74
N GLY A 8 -23.83 7.47 -8.63
CA GLY A 8 -23.25 8.72 -9.11
C GLY A 8 -21.83 8.48 -9.60
N GLY A 9 -21.69 8.23 -10.91
CA GLY A 9 -20.53 7.60 -11.52
C GLY A 9 -19.29 8.47 -11.74
N ALA A 10 -18.18 7.76 -11.98
CA ALA A 10 -17.06 8.21 -12.80
C ALA A 10 -16.39 6.98 -13.44
N ALA A 11 -16.81 6.70 -14.67
CA ALA A 11 -16.05 6.11 -15.78
C ALA A 11 -14.89 5.13 -15.46
N ALA A 12 -15.22 3.86 -15.19
CA ALA A 12 -14.41 2.76 -15.71
C ALA A 12 -15.30 2.02 -16.71
N ALA A 13 -15.01 2.19 -18.00
CA ALA A 13 -15.70 1.58 -19.11
C ALA A 13 -15.72 0.05 -18.94
N SER A 14 -16.77 -0.46 -18.32
CA SER A 14 -17.15 -1.86 -18.35
C SER A 14 -17.86 -2.10 -19.67
N THR A 15 -17.09 -2.19 -20.75
CA THR A 15 -17.58 -2.74 -22.02
C THR A 15 -18.09 -4.14 -21.71
N SER A 16 -19.41 -4.27 -21.63
CA SER A 16 -20.13 -5.49 -21.30
C SER A 16 -19.90 -6.52 -22.41
N LEU A 17 -18.81 -7.27 -22.30
CA LEU A 17 -18.49 -8.38 -23.17
C LEU A 17 -19.35 -9.57 -22.74
N LYS A 18 -20.36 -9.88 -23.55
CA LYS A 18 -21.35 -10.95 -23.39
C LYS A 18 -20.77 -12.37 -23.33
N ASN A 19 -19.43 -12.53 -23.41
CA ASN A 19 -18.75 -13.81 -23.51
C ASN A 19 -17.61 -13.92 -22.45
N PRO A 20 -17.68 -14.84 -21.48
CA PRO A 20 -16.73 -14.91 -20.36
C PRO A 20 -15.28 -15.18 -20.79
N LYS A 21 -15.07 -15.89 -21.91
CA LYS A 21 -13.73 -16.13 -22.48
C LYS A 21 -13.10 -14.86 -23.07
N VAL A 22 -13.91 -14.00 -23.70
CA VAL A 22 -13.46 -12.72 -24.28
C VAL A 22 -13.25 -11.68 -23.19
N ALA A 23 -14.09 -11.66 -22.15
CA ALA A 23 -13.89 -10.80 -20.99
C ALA A 23 -12.59 -11.16 -20.22
N ALA A 24 -12.27 -12.45 -20.10
CA ALA A 24 -10.99 -12.89 -19.53
C ALA A 24 -9.80 -12.51 -20.42
N ALA A 25 -9.88 -12.76 -21.72
CA ALA A 25 -8.83 -12.40 -22.68
C ALA A 25 -8.57 -10.89 -22.76
N VAL A 26 -9.62 -10.06 -22.70
CA VAL A 26 -9.51 -8.60 -22.69
C VAL A 26 -8.94 -8.09 -21.37
N ARG A 27 -9.31 -8.67 -20.23
CA ARG A 27 -8.70 -8.32 -18.93
C ARG A 27 -7.22 -8.71 -18.87
N ILE A 28 -6.87 -9.87 -19.41
CA ILE A 28 -5.48 -10.33 -19.51
C ILE A 28 -4.71 -9.43 -20.48
N GLY A 29 -5.28 -9.11 -21.65
CA GLY A 29 -4.67 -8.20 -22.62
C GLY A 29 -4.49 -6.78 -22.08
N LEU A 30 -5.45 -6.26 -21.32
CA LEU A 30 -5.33 -4.96 -20.64
C LEU A 30 -4.26 -5.00 -19.55
N ALA A 31 -4.17 -6.09 -18.78
CA ALA A 31 -3.11 -6.27 -17.79
C ALA A 31 -1.71 -6.31 -18.45
N TRP A 32 -1.55 -7.01 -19.56
CA TRP A 32 -0.30 -7.04 -20.33
C TRP A 32 0.03 -5.70 -20.99
N LEU A 33 -0.97 -4.95 -21.45
CA LEU A 33 -0.79 -3.59 -21.97
C LEU A 33 -0.36 -2.61 -20.88
N ILE A 34 -0.96 -2.68 -19.70
CA ILE A 34 -0.59 -1.86 -18.54
C ILE A 34 0.83 -2.23 -18.10
N LEU A 35 1.16 -3.52 -18.04
CA LEU A 35 2.51 -4.00 -17.71
C LEU A 35 3.55 -3.54 -18.75
N GLY A 36 3.21 -3.63 -20.04
CA GLY A 36 4.06 -3.18 -21.15
C GLY A 36 4.26 -1.66 -21.16
N ALA A 37 3.21 -0.89 -20.87
CA ALA A 37 3.29 0.57 -20.73
C ALA A 37 4.13 0.99 -19.52
N LEU A 38 4.00 0.29 -18.39
CA LEU A 38 4.81 0.52 -17.19
C LEU A 38 6.29 0.14 -17.42
N LEU A 39 6.56 -0.95 -18.13
CA LEU A 39 7.91 -1.34 -18.54
C LEU A 39 8.50 -0.31 -19.50
N ALA A 40 7.75 0.16 -20.50
CA ALA A 40 8.19 1.19 -21.43
C ALA A 40 8.47 2.53 -20.72
N LEU A 41 7.65 2.89 -19.73
CA LEU A 41 7.91 4.03 -18.85
C LEU A 41 9.19 3.80 -18.02
N ALA A 42 9.39 2.60 -17.48
CA ALA A 42 10.59 2.27 -16.70
C ALA A 42 11.88 2.36 -17.56
N PHE A 43 11.83 1.91 -18.83
CA PHE A 43 12.92 2.09 -19.78
C PHE A 43 13.15 3.56 -20.13
N SER A 44 12.09 4.33 -20.35
CA SER A 44 12.20 5.76 -20.66
C SER A 44 12.74 6.58 -19.47
N LEU A 45 12.41 6.19 -18.24
CA LEU A 45 12.97 6.81 -17.03
C LEU A 45 14.42 6.39 -16.77
N HIS A 46 14.85 5.20 -17.21
CA HIS A 46 16.23 4.74 -17.08
C HIS A 46 17.22 5.60 -17.88
N GLU A 47 16.77 6.17 -19.00
CA GLU A 47 17.55 7.06 -19.87
C GLU A 47 17.80 8.46 -19.26
N THR A 48 17.16 8.81 -18.14
CA THR A 48 17.35 10.14 -17.51
C THR A 48 18.59 10.18 -16.61
N PRO A 49 19.55 11.11 -16.83
CA PRO A 49 20.76 11.19 -16.03
C PRO A 49 20.48 11.50 -14.55
N ASN A 50 21.23 10.85 -13.65
CA ASN A 50 21.31 11.08 -12.20
C ASN A 50 20.17 10.58 -11.27
N ARG A 51 18.98 10.16 -11.75
CA ARG A 51 17.93 9.56 -10.87
C ARG A 51 17.14 8.37 -11.47
N GLY A 52 17.43 7.97 -12.71
CA GLY A 52 16.61 7.00 -13.45
C GLY A 52 16.47 5.61 -12.80
N ALA A 53 17.55 5.07 -12.23
CA ALA A 53 17.56 3.72 -11.65
C ALA A 53 16.71 3.57 -10.38
N ALA A 54 16.72 4.58 -9.51
CA ALA A 54 15.93 4.54 -8.28
C ALA A 54 14.43 4.71 -8.57
N ALA A 55 14.08 5.60 -9.50
CA ALA A 55 12.70 5.85 -9.88
C ALA A 55 12.05 4.63 -10.57
N SER A 56 12.77 3.97 -11.48
CA SER A 56 12.27 2.76 -12.17
C SER A 56 12.08 1.59 -11.20
N LEU A 57 13.03 1.37 -10.29
CA LEU A 57 12.96 0.33 -9.27
C LEU A 57 11.80 0.56 -8.29
N SER A 58 11.59 1.81 -7.84
CA SER A 58 10.45 2.18 -6.99
C SER A 58 9.11 1.93 -7.68
N LEU A 59 9.01 2.24 -8.97
CA LEU A 59 7.80 2.05 -9.76
C LEU A 59 7.50 0.56 -9.96
N LEU A 60 8.51 -0.24 -10.31
CA LEU A 60 8.36 -1.70 -10.48
C LEU A 60 7.95 -2.39 -9.17
N ILE A 61 8.59 -2.04 -8.06
CA ILE A 61 8.26 -2.59 -6.74
C ILE A 61 6.86 -2.15 -6.31
N GLY A 62 6.50 -0.88 -6.51
CA GLY A 62 5.17 -0.36 -6.19
C GLY A 62 4.05 -1.09 -6.94
N VAL A 63 4.25 -1.34 -8.23
CA VAL A 63 3.30 -2.11 -9.05
C VAL A 63 3.19 -3.55 -8.57
N ALA A 64 4.32 -4.23 -8.36
CA ALA A 64 4.34 -5.61 -7.87
C ALA A 64 3.63 -5.74 -6.51
N LEU A 65 3.92 -4.82 -5.59
CA LEU A 65 3.33 -4.77 -4.26
C LEU A 65 1.82 -4.48 -4.31
N GLY A 66 1.38 -3.59 -5.20
CA GLY A 66 -0.04 -3.33 -5.43
C GLY A 66 -0.82 -4.57 -5.92
N VAL A 67 -0.25 -5.35 -6.86
CA VAL A 67 -0.85 -6.60 -7.35
C VAL A 67 -0.96 -7.64 -6.24
N ILE A 68 0.08 -7.77 -5.41
CA ILE A 68 0.10 -8.69 -4.27
C ILE A 68 -1.01 -8.32 -3.27
N PHE A 69 -1.19 -7.03 -2.97
CA PHE A 69 -2.25 -6.57 -2.07
C PHE A 69 -3.65 -6.82 -2.61
N GLN A 70 -3.86 -6.64 -3.92
CA GLN A 70 -5.16 -6.90 -4.54
C GLN A 70 -5.51 -8.40 -4.51
N ARG A 71 -4.53 -9.29 -4.73
CA ARG A 71 -4.72 -10.75 -4.66
C ARG A 71 -4.87 -11.26 -3.22
N GLY A 72 -4.12 -10.68 -2.29
CA GLY A 72 -4.08 -11.15 -0.90
C GLY A 72 -5.23 -10.64 -0.04
N ARG A 73 -6.04 -9.67 -0.52
CA ARG A 73 -7.12 -9.02 0.26
C ARG A 73 -6.64 -8.64 1.67
N PHE A 74 -5.42 -8.11 1.76
CA PHE A 74 -4.73 -7.85 3.02
C PHE A 74 -5.40 -6.71 3.79
N CYS A 75 -6.19 -7.06 4.80
CA CYS A 75 -6.78 -6.13 5.75
C CYS A 75 -6.34 -6.47 7.18
N PHE A 76 -5.33 -5.76 7.69
CA PHE A 76 -4.80 -5.98 9.04
C PHE A 76 -5.91 -5.88 10.10
N PHE A 77 -6.71 -4.82 10.07
CA PHE A 77 -7.84 -4.64 11.00
C PHE A 77 -8.85 -5.81 10.94
N CYS A 78 -9.17 -6.29 9.74
CA CYS A 78 -10.12 -7.37 9.55
C CYS A 78 -9.57 -8.70 10.11
N ILE A 79 -8.28 -8.97 9.89
CA ILE A 79 -7.61 -10.19 10.36
C ILE A 79 -7.45 -10.18 11.90
N PHE A 80 -7.14 -9.03 12.49
CA PHE A 80 -7.11 -8.90 13.95
C PHE A 80 -8.49 -9.09 14.58
N ARG A 81 -9.54 -8.51 13.98
CA ARG A 81 -10.92 -8.73 14.42
C ARG A 81 -11.33 -10.21 14.28
N ASP A 82 -10.96 -10.85 13.17
CA ASP A 82 -11.24 -12.27 12.92
C ASP A 82 -10.52 -13.19 13.92
N PHE A 83 -9.28 -12.83 14.28
CA PHE A 83 -8.52 -13.54 15.31
C PHE A 83 -9.17 -13.42 16.69
N ILE A 84 -9.72 -12.25 17.04
CA ILE A 84 -10.38 -12.03 18.34
C ILE A 84 -11.75 -12.74 18.38
N GLU A 85 -12.57 -12.57 17.34
CA GLU A 85 -13.95 -13.05 17.29
C GLU A 85 -14.04 -14.54 16.95
N GLN A 86 -13.38 -14.96 15.86
CA GLN A 86 -13.47 -16.32 15.32
C GLN A 86 -12.33 -17.22 15.78
N ARG A 87 -11.37 -16.71 16.57
CA ARG A 87 -10.15 -17.42 17.01
C ARG A 87 -9.35 -18.01 15.84
N ASN A 88 -9.53 -17.47 14.63
CA ASN A 88 -8.86 -17.96 13.44
C ASN A 88 -7.49 -17.28 13.28
N SER A 89 -6.42 -18.06 13.49
CA SER A 89 -5.04 -17.59 13.41
C SER A 89 -4.43 -17.68 12.00
N SER A 90 -5.12 -18.28 11.03
CA SER A 90 -4.59 -18.50 9.68
C SER A 90 -4.19 -17.18 9.00
N GLY A 91 -5.06 -16.16 9.07
CA GLY A 91 -4.75 -14.83 8.53
C GLY A 91 -3.62 -14.11 9.28
N LEU A 92 -3.51 -14.33 10.59
CA LEU A 92 -2.49 -13.72 11.43
C LEU A 92 -1.09 -14.23 11.04
N PHE A 93 -0.93 -15.55 10.86
CA PHE A 93 0.34 -16.13 10.40
C PHE A 93 0.76 -15.64 9.00
N ALA A 94 -0.19 -15.36 8.10
CA ALA A 94 0.11 -14.78 6.79
C ALA A 94 0.70 -13.37 6.91
N ILE A 95 0.20 -12.54 7.82
CA ILE A 95 0.76 -11.19 8.08
C ILE A 95 2.13 -11.28 8.74
N LEU A 96 2.27 -12.13 9.77
CA LEU A 96 3.54 -12.28 10.48
C LEU A 96 4.65 -12.78 9.56
N SER A 97 4.37 -13.74 8.68
CA SER A 97 5.35 -14.21 7.71
C SER A 97 5.73 -13.12 6.69
N ALA A 98 4.76 -12.34 6.20
CA ALA A 98 5.02 -11.21 5.32
C ALA A 98 5.90 -10.12 5.98
N LEU A 99 5.62 -9.78 7.24
CA LEU A 99 6.42 -8.85 8.03
C LEU A 99 7.83 -9.39 8.30
N ALA A 100 7.96 -10.68 8.63
CA ALA A 100 9.25 -11.30 8.87
C ALA A 100 10.12 -11.28 7.60
N VAL A 101 9.57 -11.71 6.46
CA VAL A 101 10.29 -11.71 5.18
C VAL A 101 10.64 -10.28 4.74
N GLY A 102 9.71 -9.33 4.89
CA GLY A 102 9.96 -7.92 4.58
C GLY A 102 11.03 -7.29 5.49
N GLY A 103 11.01 -7.60 6.79
CA GLY A 103 11.99 -7.13 7.76
C GLY A 103 13.38 -7.72 7.52
N ILE A 104 13.47 -9.02 7.21
CA ILE A 104 14.72 -9.67 6.81
C ILE A 104 15.25 -9.05 5.52
N GLY A 105 14.40 -8.85 4.51
CA GLY A 105 14.78 -8.19 3.25
C GLY A 105 15.30 -6.78 3.48
N TYR A 106 14.63 -5.99 4.31
CA TYR A 106 15.09 -4.66 4.70
C TYR A 106 16.45 -4.70 5.42
N ALA A 107 16.62 -5.61 6.37
CA ALA A 107 17.88 -5.76 7.10
C ALA A 107 19.05 -6.18 6.19
N ILE A 108 18.83 -7.08 5.23
CA ILE A 108 19.84 -7.49 4.24
C ILE A 108 20.23 -6.32 3.35
N VAL A 109 19.26 -5.58 2.81
CA VAL A 109 19.53 -4.41 1.96
C VAL A 109 20.29 -3.36 2.77
N PHE A 110 19.81 -3.01 3.95
CA PHE A 110 20.46 -2.00 4.80
C PHE A 110 21.87 -2.44 5.24
N GLY A 111 22.06 -3.72 5.56
CA GLY A 111 23.36 -4.30 5.90
C GLY A 111 24.34 -4.35 4.72
N ALA A 112 23.84 -4.53 3.49
CA ALA A 112 24.67 -4.44 2.28
C ALA A 112 25.12 -3.00 1.99
N PHE A 113 24.29 -2.00 2.34
CA PHE A 113 24.62 -0.58 2.19
C PHE A 113 25.45 -0.01 3.36
N MET A 114 25.49 -0.65 4.54
CA MET A 114 26.35 -0.27 5.68
C MET A 114 27.16 -1.45 6.25
N PRO A 115 28.38 -1.71 5.73
CA PRO A 115 29.25 -2.78 6.24
C PRO A 115 30.01 -2.46 7.55
N ASN A 116 30.06 -1.19 7.99
CA ASN A 116 30.83 -0.78 9.17
C ASN A 116 30.03 0.19 10.08
N PRO A 117 29.46 -0.28 11.20
CA PRO A 117 28.74 0.55 12.18
C PRO A 117 29.67 1.26 13.19
N SER A 118 30.99 1.23 12.99
CA SER A 118 32.01 1.79 13.90
C SER A 118 32.72 3.02 13.34
N GLY A 119 32.45 3.41 12.09
CA GLY A 119 32.94 4.65 11.50
C GLY A 119 32.14 5.84 12.04
N GLN A 120 32.83 6.81 12.61
CA GLN A 120 32.39 8.04 13.27
C GLN A 120 31.58 9.04 12.39
N GLY A 121 30.51 8.55 11.76
CA GLY A 121 29.51 9.36 11.10
C GLY A 121 28.31 8.50 10.77
N LEU A 122 27.21 8.68 11.51
CA LEU A 122 25.92 8.26 11.00
C LEU A 122 25.74 8.92 9.62
N PRO A 123 25.33 8.18 8.56
CA PRO A 123 25.01 8.79 7.28
C PRO A 123 24.00 9.94 7.51
N PRO A 124 24.16 11.11 6.87
CA PRO A 124 23.27 12.27 7.04
C PRO A 124 21.79 12.00 6.65
N ASP A 125 21.51 10.86 6.02
CA ASP A 125 20.18 10.41 5.64
C ASP A 125 19.51 9.47 6.65
N ALA A 126 20.21 9.02 7.70
CA ALA A 126 19.66 8.12 8.70
C ALA A 126 18.82 8.90 9.72
N HIS A 127 17.57 9.23 9.34
CA HIS A 127 16.57 9.80 10.22
C HIS A 127 15.99 8.73 11.17
N ILE A 128 16.78 8.30 12.16
CA ILE A 128 16.23 7.59 13.32
C ILE A 128 15.59 8.64 14.24
N GLY A 129 14.30 8.87 14.06
CA GLY A 129 13.52 9.71 14.96
C GLY A 129 13.52 9.09 16.37
N PRO A 130 13.80 9.86 17.43
CA PRO A 130 13.71 9.35 18.80
C PRO A 130 12.29 8.86 19.07
N VAL A 131 12.18 7.72 19.77
CA VAL A 131 10.89 7.21 20.27
C VAL A 131 10.28 8.28 21.16
N SER A 132 9.25 8.95 20.67
CA SER A 132 8.59 10.06 21.34
C SER A 132 7.17 9.68 21.73
N TRP A 133 6.64 10.34 22.76
CA TRP A 133 5.24 10.20 23.16
C TRP A 133 4.26 10.52 22.01
N VAL A 134 4.68 11.38 21.08
CA VAL A 134 3.90 11.75 19.90
C VAL A 134 3.67 10.54 18.98
N LEU A 135 4.64 9.64 18.83
CA LEU A 135 4.44 8.39 18.07
C LEU A 135 3.40 7.48 18.72
N ALA A 136 3.44 7.34 20.05
CA ALA A 136 2.46 6.53 20.77
C ALA A 136 1.05 7.10 20.65
N LEU A 137 0.91 8.42 20.81
CA LEU A 137 -0.37 9.12 20.67
C LEU A 137 -0.90 9.04 19.23
N GLY A 138 -0.03 9.23 18.23
CA GLY A 138 -0.37 9.08 16.81
C GLY A 138 -0.82 7.68 16.45
N GLY A 139 -0.15 6.64 16.97
CA GLY A 139 -0.54 5.24 16.79
C GLY A 139 -1.91 4.92 17.38
N LEU A 140 -2.23 5.44 18.57
CA LEU A 140 -3.54 5.27 19.19
C LEU A 140 -4.66 5.96 18.40
N ILE A 141 -4.44 7.21 17.97
CA ILE A 141 -5.41 7.96 17.16
C ILE A 141 -5.61 7.28 15.80
N PHE A 142 -4.54 6.79 15.17
CA PHE A 142 -4.63 6.03 13.92
C PHE A 142 -5.41 4.72 14.11
N GLY A 143 -5.17 4.00 15.21
CA GLY A 143 -5.93 2.81 15.59
C GLY A 143 -7.42 3.10 15.79
N LEU A 144 -7.75 4.19 16.49
CA LEU A 144 -9.12 4.64 16.68
C LEU A 144 -9.78 4.99 15.33
N GLY A 145 -9.05 5.66 14.44
CA GLY A 145 -9.50 5.95 13.07
C GLY A 145 -9.82 4.68 12.26
N MET A 146 -9.02 3.63 12.39
CA MET A 146 -9.29 2.32 11.76
C MET A 146 -10.56 1.67 12.32
N ALA A 147 -10.77 1.75 13.64
CA ALA A 147 -11.98 1.21 14.28
C ALA A 147 -13.25 1.96 13.81
N LEU A 148 -13.19 3.29 13.71
CA LEU A 148 -14.29 4.13 13.22
C LEU A 148 -14.60 3.89 11.74
N SER A 149 -13.57 3.70 10.91
CA SER A 149 -13.72 3.49 9.46
C SER A 149 -14.11 2.05 9.09
N GLY A 150 -13.94 1.10 10.02
CA GLY A 150 -14.24 -0.32 9.83
C GLY A 150 -13.27 -1.06 8.90
N ALA A 151 -12.17 -0.43 8.51
CA ALA A 151 -11.10 -1.02 7.72
C ALA A 151 -9.77 -0.26 7.92
N CYS A 152 -8.66 -0.89 7.54
CA CYS A 152 -7.35 -0.25 7.45
C CYS A 152 -7.12 0.39 6.08
N ILE A 153 -6.06 1.19 5.92
CA ILE A 153 -5.76 1.90 4.66
C ILE A 153 -5.59 0.96 3.46
N SER A 154 -4.88 -0.17 3.63
CA SER A 154 -4.75 -1.20 2.60
C SER A 154 -6.12 -1.79 2.22
N GLY A 155 -7.01 -1.90 3.20
CA GLY A 155 -8.39 -2.32 3.02
C GLY A 155 -9.21 -1.36 2.14
N HIS A 156 -9.02 -0.05 2.32
CA HIS A 156 -9.66 0.95 1.49
C HIS A 156 -9.06 1.00 0.07
N LEU A 157 -7.75 0.80 -0.09
CA LEU A 157 -7.08 0.80 -1.40
C LEU A 157 -7.56 -0.33 -2.31
N TYR A 158 -7.68 -1.58 -1.84
CA TYR A 158 -8.16 -2.67 -2.70
C TYR A 158 -9.66 -2.49 -3.04
N ARG A 159 -10.48 -2.00 -2.10
CA ARG A 159 -11.92 -1.73 -2.32
C ARG A 159 -12.15 -0.58 -3.29
N LEU A 160 -11.24 0.41 -3.29
CA LEU A 160 -11.25 1.47 -4.29
C LEU A 160 -11.05 0.88 -5.70
N GLY A 161 -10.16 -0.12 -5.85
CA GLY A 161 -9.98 -0.87 -7.09
C GLY A 161 -11.19 -1.73 -7.50
N GLU A 162 -12.04 -2.14 -6.54
CA GLU A 162 -13.31 -2.83 -6.79
C GLU A 162 -14.48 -1.84 -7.10
N GLY A 163 -14.24 -0.53 -7.07
CA GLY A 163 -15.23 0.51 -7.39
C GLY A 163 -16.07 0.99 -6.20
N TYR A 164 -15.61 0.76 -4.96
CA TYR A 164 -16.37 1.13 -3.76
C TYR A 164 -16.35 2.63 -3.48
N THR A 165 -17.50 3.28 -3.59
CA THR A 165 -17.65 4.75 -3.49
C THR A 165 -17.44 5.35 -2.09
N ARG A 166 -17.41 4.54 -1.03
CA ARG A 166 -17.08 5.03 0.33
C ARG A 166 -15.59 5.00 0.67
N ALA A 167 -14.78 4.28 -0.11
CA ALA A 167 -13.32 4.26 0.07
C ALA A 167 -12.63 5.64 -0.10
N PRO A 168 -12.99 6.51 -1.08
CA PRO A 168 -12.28 7.77 -1.28
C PRO A 168 -12.42 8.74 -0.11
N PHE A 169 -13.57 8.82 0.55
CA PHE A 169 -13.76 9.72 1.69
C PHE A 169 -12.83 9.38 2.87
N ALA A 170 -12.66 8.10 3.18
CA ALA A 170 -11.74 7.66 4.23
C ALA A 170 -10.27 7.92 3.85
N LEU A 171 -9.92 7.72 2.58
CA LEU A 171 -8.56 7.99 2.08
C LEU A 171 -8.22 9.48 2.11
N ILE A 172 -9.15 10.35 1.73
CA ILE A 172 -8.96 11.81 1.79
C ILE A 172 -8.74 12.24 3.25
N GLY A 173 -9.53 11.74 4.19
CA GLY A 173 -9.34 12.03 5.62
C GLY A 173 -7.95 11.61 6.13
N SER A 174 -7.48 10.41 5.75
CA SER A 174 -6.13 9.96 6.08
C SER A 174 -5.05 10.83 5.42
N LEU A 175 -5.24 11.23 4.17
CA LEU A 175 -4.30 12.05 3.42
C LEU A 175 -4.17 13.44 4.06
N ILE A 176 -5.29 14.05 4.44
CA ILE A 176 -5.30 15.34 5.14
C ILE A 176 -4.61 15.20 6.51
N GLY A 177 -4.90 14.15 7.28
CA GLY A 177 -4.25 13.90 8.57
C GLY A 177 -2.73 13.77 8.47
N PHE A 178 -2.24 12.98 7.51
CA PHE A 178 -0.80 12.88 7.23
C PHE A 178 -0.21 14.20 6.75
N GLY A 179 -0.91 14.91 5.87
CA GLY A 179 -0.49 16.21 5.35
C GLY A 179 -0.30 17.23 6.47
N VAL A 180 -1.30 17.39 7.34
CA VAL A 180 -1.23 18.28 8.51
C VAL A 180 -0.07 17.88 9.42
N GLY A 181 0.10 16.58 9.70
CA GLY A 181 1.23 16.09 10.51
C GLY A 181 2.59 16.49 9.92
N PHE A 182 2.77 16.35 8.60
CA PHE A 182 3.99 16.79 7.92
C PHE A 182 4.19 18.31 7.99
N PHE A 183 3.14 19.10 7.81
CA PHE A 183 3.22 20.56 7.92
C PHE A 183 3.63 21.00 9.33
N THR A 184 3.09 20.37 10.38
CA THR A 184 3.45 20.70 11.77
C THR A 184 4.88 20.30 12.15
N TRP A 185 5.52 19.42 11.37
CA TRP A 185 6.89 18.98 11.63
C TRP A 185 7.95 19.84 10.94
N HIS A 186 7.53 20.61 9.93
CA HIS A 186 8.38 21.55 9.20
C HIS A 186 8.35 22.98 9.81
N THR A 187 7.74 23.15 10.98
CA THR A 187 7.71 24.40 11.76
C THR A 187 8.36 24.18 13.11
#